data_AF-A0A952DSH9-F1
#
_entry.id   AF-A0A952DSH9-F1
#
_cell.length_a   1.000
_cell.length_b   1.000
_cell.length_c   1.000
_cell.angle_alpha   90.00
_cell.angle_beta   90.00
_cell.angle_gamma   90.00
#
_symmetry.space_group_name_H-M   'P 1'
#
loop_
_entity.id
_entity.type
_entity.pdbx_description
1 polymer ?
#
loop_
_entity_poly.entity_id
_entity_poly.type
_entity_poly.pdbx_seq_one_letter_code
_entity_poly.pdbx_strand_id
1 'polypeptide(L)' 'MNHLKKYAGLVWILLAIVAITLLCYAAYTNIAAHGKHDIDKPLPWIIIITVFTPVAFGLGIFGYYALKDEYKQ' A
#
# COMPACT_ATOMS: atom_id res chain seq x y z
N MET A 1 6.91 -9.52 -26.19
CA MET A 1 6.80 -9.02 -24.80
C MET A 1 5.61 -8.09 -24.77
N ASN A 2 4.50 -8.45 -24.13
CA ASN A 2 3.40 -7.50 -24.00
C ASN A 2 3.86 -6.44 -23.00
N HIS A 3 4.22 -5.27 -23.51
CA HIS A 3 4.50 -4.05 -22.73
C HIS A 3 3.45 -3.83 -21.63
N LEU A 4 2.22 -4.30 -21.84
CA LEU A 4 1.14 -4.40 -20.87
C LEU A 4 1.55 -5.01 -19.50
N LYS A 5 2.31 -6.12 -19.47
CA LYS A 5 2.74 -6.76 -18.21
C LYS A 5 3.73 -5.89 -17.43
N LYS A 6 4.60 -5.19 -18.15
CA LYS A 6 5.60 -4.28 -17.57
C LYS A 6 4.96 -3.00 -17.01
N TYR A 7 3.99 -2.45 -17.75
CA TYR A 7 3.19 -1.33 -17.27
C TYR A 7 2.32 -1.71 -16.07
N ALA A 8 1.74 -2.92 -16.06
CA ALA A 8 0.98 -3.41 -14.91
C ALA A 8 1.88 -3.48 -13.66
N GLY A 9 3.10 -4.04 -13.77
CA GLY A 9 4.06 -4.07 -12.67
C GLY A 9 4.40 -2.70 -12.09
N LEU A 10 4.62 -1.72 -12.96
CA LEU A 10 4.88 -0.33 -12.55
C LEU A 10 3.68 0.29 -11.82
N VAL A 11 2.46 0.05 -12.32
CA VAL A 11 1.22 0.50 -11.69
C VAL A 11 1.06 -0.09 -10.29
N TRP A 12 1.40 -1.37 -10.10
CA TRP A 12 1.31 -2.02 -8.79
C TRP A 12 2.33 -1.47 -7.78
N ILE A 13 3.55 -1.14 -8.20
CA ILE A 13 4.52 -0.47 -7.31
C ILE A 13 4.02 0.92 -6.90
N LEU A 14 3.54 1.71 -7.86
CA LEU A 14 3.02 3.05 -7.58
C LEU A 14 1.81 2.99 -6.65
N LEU A 15 0.88 2.06 -6.88
CA LEU A 15 -0.27 1.85 -6.01
C LEU A 15 0.14 1.43 -4.60
N ALA A 16 1.15 0.56 -4.45
CA ALA A 16 1.64 0.16 -3.13
C ALA A 16 2.20 1.36 -2.34
N ILE A 17 3.01 2.19 -3.00
CA ILE A 17 3.58 3.41 -2.38
C ILE A 17 2.46 4.38 -1.99
N VAL A 18 1.53 4.65 -2.91
CA VAL A 18 0.40 5.57 -2.66
C VAL A 18 -0.52 5.06 -1.55
N ALA A 19 -0.79 3.76 -1.49
CA ALA A 19 -1.64 3.17 -0.46
C ALA A 19 -1.03 3.35 0.94
N ILE A 20 0.27 3.12 1.10
CA ILE A 20 0.95 3.28 2.38
C ILE A 20 1.03 4.75 2.80
N THR A 21 1.33 5.67 1.89
CA THR A 21 1.37 7.10 2.23
C THR A 21 0.00 7.63 2.63
N LEU A 22 -1.06 7.23 1.92
CA LEU A 22 -2.44 7.59 2.28
C LEU A 22 -2.85 7.00 3.62
N LEU A 23 -2.50 5.75 3.91
CA LEU A 23 -2.79 5.12 5.21
C LEU A 23 -2.11 5.85 6.36
N CYS A 24 -0.83 6.19 6.21
CA CYS A 24 -0.10 6.95 7.23
C CYS A 24 -0.68 8.36 7.41
N TYR A 25 -1.03 9.04 6.32
CA TYR A 25 -1.66 10.37 6.38
C TYR A 25 -3.04 10.32 7.04
N ALA A 26 -3.85 9.32 6.69
CA ALA A 26 -5.17 9.13 7.27
C ALA A 26 -5.08 8.77 8.76
N ALA A 27 -4.12 7.93 9.16
CA ALA A 27 -3.87 7.63 10.57
C ALA A 27 -3.47 8.89 11.35
N TYR A 28 -2.55 9.68 10.81
CA TYR A 28 -2.12 10.93 11.45
C TYR A 28 -3.29 11.91 11.63
N THR A 29 -4.07 12.13 10.57
CA THR A 29 -5.19 13.08 10.58
C THR A 29 -6.33 12.65 11.50
N ASN A 30 -6.67 11.37 11.55
CA ASN A 30 -7.76 10.87 12.40
C ASN A 30 -7.34 10.73 13.87
N ILE A 31 -6.10 10.32 14.16
CA ILE A 31 -5.61 10.21 15.55
C ILE A 31 -5.38 11.61 16.17
N ALA A 32 -4.88 12.57 15.39
CA ALA A 32 -4.62 13.92 15.89
C ALA A 32 -5.90 14.76 16.08
N ALA A 33 -7.03 14.33 15.51
CA ALA A 33 -8.28 15.11 15.51
C ALA A 33 -8.96 15.26 16.88
N HIS A 34 -8.44 14.66 17.97
CA HIS A 34 -9.03 14.73 19.32
C HIS A 34 -10.54 14.40 19.36
N GLY A 35 -11.04 13.62 18.41
CA GLY A 35 -12.45 13.28 18.34
C GLY A 35 -12.83 12.27 19.43
N LYS A 36 -14.08 12.36 19.89
CA LYS A 36 -14.66 11.48 20.90
C LYS A 36 -15.07 10.10 20.35
N HIS A 37 -14.85 9.84 19.05
CA HIS A 37 -15.31 8.61 18.41
C HIS A 37 -14.25 7.52 18.48
N ASP A 38 -14.68 6.25 18.45
CA ASP A 38 -13.76 5.11 18.56
C ASP A 38 -12.75 5.03 17.40
N ILE A 39 -13.03 5.67 16.26
CA ILE A 39 -12.15 5.72 15.09
C ILE A 39 -10.95 6.65 15.25
N ASP A 40 -11.02 7.60 16.19
CA ASP A 40 -9.96 8.56 16.49
C ASP A 40 -8.91 7.93 17.44
N LYS A 41 -9.21 6.75 17.99
CA LYS A 41 -8.27 6.00 18.81
C LYS A 41 -7.16 5.41 17.93
N PRO A 42 -5.93 5.29 18.45
CA PRO A 42 -4.81 4.71 17.70
C PRO A 42 -5.00 3.21 17.41
N LEU A 43 -5.78 2.49 18.21
CA LEU A 43 -5.89 1.03 18.12
C LEU A 43 -6.47 0.53 16.77
N PRO A 44 -7.61 1.05 16.25
CA PRO A 44 -8.08 0.70 14.90
C PRO A 44 -7.06 0.95 13.80
N TRP A 45 -6.36 2.09 13.85
CA TRP A 45 -5.36 2.45 12.85
C TRP A 45 -4.14 1.52 12.86
N ILE A 46 -3.67 1.11 14.04
CA ILE A 46 -2.59 0.13 14.18
C ILE A 46 -2.98 -1.19 13.52
N ILE A 47 -4.22 -1.66 13.70
CA ILE A 47 -4.71 -2.89 13.08
C ILE A 47 -4.73 -2.75 11.55
N ILE A 48 -5.29 -1.65 11.03
CA ILE A 48 -5.36 -1.39 9.58
C ILE A 48 -3.94 -1.36 8.99
N ILE A 49 -3.03 -0.58 9.56
CA ILE A 49 -1.64 -0.48 9.07
C ILE A 49 -0.97 -1.86 9.11
N THR A 50 -1.17 -2.62 10.19
CA THR A 50 -0.57 -3.97 10.33
C THR A 50 -1.04 -4.93 9.25
N VAL A 51 -2.32 -4.91 8.88
CA VAL A 51 -2.87 -5.78 7.84
C VAL A 51 -2.49 -5.30 6.43
N PHE A 52 -2.51 -3.99 6.18
CA PHE A 52 -2.23 -3.45 4.84
C PHE A 52 -0.74 -3.38 4.50
N THR A 53 0.16 -3.30 5.49
CA THR A 53 1.61 -3.30 5.28
C THR A 53 2.11 -4.54 4.51
N PRO A 54 1.83 -5.79 4.93
CA PRO A 54 2.27 -6.98 4.19
C PRO A 54 1.62 -7.08 2.81
N VAL A 55 0.39 -6.58 2.63
CA VAL A 55 -0.29 -6.53 1.33
C VAL A 55 0.45 -5.58 0.38
N ALA A 56 0.77 -4.38 0.83
CA ALA A 56 1.54 -3.42 0.05
C ALA A 56 2.96 -3.95 -0.27
N PHE A 57 3.57 -4.67 0.66
CA PHE A 57 4.87 -5.32 0.45
C PHE A 57 4.79 -6.40 -0.64
N GLY A 58 3.74 -7.23 -0.62
CA GLY A 58 3.46 -8.21 -1.65
C GLY A 58 3.24 -7.58 -3.03
N LEU A 59 2.50 -6.48 -3.10
CA LEU A 59 2.29 -5.71 -4.34
C LEU A 59 3.59 -5.07 -4.86
N GLY A 60 4.44 -4.56 -3.96
CA GLY A 60 5.76 -4.04 -4.30
C GLY A 60 6.70 -5.11 -4.87
N ILE A 61 6.76 -6.28 -4.24
CA ILE A 61 7.53 -7.44 -4.73
C ILE A 61 6.99 -7.90 -6.09
N PHE A 62 5.67 -8.01 -6.24
CA PHE A 62 5.04 -8.41 -7.50
C PHE A 62 5.41 -7.44 -8.63
N GLY A 63 5.28 -6.14 -8.40
CA GLY A 63 5.65 -5.16 -9.40
C GLY A 63 7.15 -5.14 -9.69
N TYR A 64 8.00 -5.40 -8.70
CA TYR A 64 9.45 -5.52 -8.88
C TYR A 64 9.82 -6.69 -9.80
N TYR A 65 9.24 -7.88 -9.56
CA TYR A 65 9.44 -9.04 -10.43
C TYR A 65 8.86 -8.84 -11.84
N ALA A 66 7.75 -8.11 -11.96
CA ALA A 66 7.17 -7.72 -13.26
C ALA A 66 8.08 -6.77 -14.05
N LEU A 67 8.85 -5.91 -13.37
CA LEU A 67 9.84 -5.02 -14.01
C LEU A 67 11.13 -5.74 -14.43
N LYS A 68 11.54 -6.77 -13.67
CA LYS A 68 12.78 -7.54 -13.91
C LYS A 68 12.68 -8.52 -15.09
N ASP A 69 11.56 -8.50 -15.82
CA ASP A 69 11.27 -9.40 -16.95
C ASP A 69 11.37 -10.90 -16.56
N GLU A 70 11.25 -11.25 -15.26
CA GLU A 70 11.27 -12.65 -14.79
C GLU A 70 9.96 -13.39 -15.16
N TYR A 71 8.88 -12.66 -15.45
CA TYR A 71 7.63 -13.20 -16.02
C TYR A 71 7.70 -13.40 -17.56
N LYS A 72 8.90 -13.51 -18.13
CA LYS A 72 9.12 -13.79 -19.56
C LYS A 72 8.80 -15.22 -19.98
N GLN A 73 8.66 -16.16 -19.03
CA GLN A 73 8.24 -17.53 -19.32
C GLN A 73 6.82 -17.58 -19.88
#